data_AF-A0A951EEY3-F1
#
_entry.id   AF-A0A951EEY3-F1
#
_cell.length_a   1.000
_cell.length_b   1.000
_cell.length_c   1.000
_cell.angle_alpha   90.00
_cell.angle_beta   90.00
_cell.angle_gamma   90.00
#
_symmetry.space_group_name_H-M   'P 1'
#
loop_
_entity.id
_entity.type
_entity.pdbx_description
1 polymer ?
#
loop_
_entity_poly.entity_id
_entity_poly.type
_entity_poly.pdbx_seq_one_letter_code
_entity_poly.pdbx_strand_id
1 'polypeptide(L)'
;FIPALARHLLGGRLALPNVATWWCGQEREREFVLDRLEALVVAPAFTQAMPGLLADGAVLGSDLGTAERARLVAAIRERGTDFVGQEAVQLSTMPVWRDGRLEPQPFILRLIAARTAEGWTVMPGGFCRISDRTDARAVTMQRGGRSADVWVSAGGPVAATTLLPLLERVTPRRQMGSLPSRAADNLFWLGRYVERAEATLRMVRAVLGRVAEFADANGPVVQRLVQVMVAWGTLPRRGARMSPAVIAAACLHGREARGALPRLIRSARGAAAAIRDRFSPDAWRALNDLLRLVETASPRVAPEAEAFERTVHALQIIAAFSGFAQENMNRFNGWRFLDIGRRIERAIATCRFARQLAEPGVPVEALDALLELADSQITFRLRYTMIAARALVLDLVALDTNNPRSIAFQVERIEEHLGRLPDIDGRGLLSPAQRIAVRLSTDLRTADPERLSIADLRAMEDALMHVSDEIALRYFTHRDRPQFVWESFA
;
A
#
# COMPACT_ATOMS: atom_id res chain seq x y z
N PHE A 1 -21.62 4.79 -34.98
CA PHE A 1 -22.82 5.65 -34.80
C PHE A 1 -22.54 7.16 -34.85
N ILE A 2 -21.49 7.69 -34.21
CA ILE A 2 -21.19 9.14 -34.17
C ILE A 2 -21.20 9.84 -35.55
N PRO A 3 -20.65 9.29 -36.64
CA PRO A 3 -20.70 9.97 -37.96
C PRO A 3 -22.11 10.12 -38.55
N ALA A 4 -23.03 9.20 -38.22
CA ALA A 4 -24.43 9.30 -38.63
C ALA A 4 -25.17 10.34 -37.78
N LEU A 5 -24.92 10.34 -36.46
CA LEU A 5 -25.49 11.34 -35.54
C LEU A 5 -25.07 12.76 -35.89
N ALA A 6 -23.80 12.99 -36.27
CA ALA A 6 -23.35 14.30 -36.71
C ALA A 6 -24.14 14.83 -37.93
N ARG A 7 -24.41 13.97 -38.92
CA ARG A 7 -25.20 14.34 -40.09
C ARG A 7 -26.65 14.64 -39.74
N HIS A 8 -27.24 13.83 -38.86
CA HIS A 8 -28.63 13.98 -38.47
C HIS A 8 -28.88 15.17 -37.55
N LEU A 9 -28.02 15.38 -36.54
CA LEU A 9 -28.19 16.40 -35.50
C LEU A 9 -27.57 17.75 -35.87
N LEU A 10 -26.45 17.75 -36.59
CA LEU A 10 -25.67 18.95 -36.89
C LEU A 10 -25.67 19.30 -38.39
N GLY A 11 -26.35 18.51 -39.24
CA GLY A 11 -26.43 18.75 -40.68
C GLY A 11 -25.11 18.58 -41.45
N GLY A 12 -24.05 18.09 -40.80
CA GLY A 12 -22.68 18.10 -41.34
C GLY A 12 -21.90 16.80 -41.10
N ARG A 13 -20.77 16.66 -41.79
CA ARG A 13 -19.80 15.57 -41.53
C ARG A 13 -18.92 15.96 -40.34
N LEU A 14 -18.37 14.96 -39.64
CA LEU A 14 -17.40 15.19 -38.56
C LEU A 14 -16.13 15.84 -39.12
N ALA A 15 -15.65 16.89 -38.48
CA ALA A 15 -14.34 17.49 -38.79
C ALA A 15 -13.18 16.59 -38.37
N LEU A 16 -13.33 15.89 -37.23
CA LEU A 16 -12.39 14.86 -36.78
C LEU A 16 -12.95 13.47 -37.14
N PRO A 17 -12.25 12.68 -37.97
CA PRO A 17 -12.74 11.37 -38.35
C PRO A 17 -12.78 10.45 -37.13
N ASN A 18 -13.84 9.63 -37.05
CA ASN A 18 -13.93 8.58 -36.06
C ASN A 18 -13.20 7.34 -36.57
N VAL A 19 -12.53 6.60 -35.68
CA VAL A 19 -11.95 5.30 -36.02
C VAL A 19 -13.07 4.36 -36.49
N ALA A 20 -12.85 3.66 -37.61
CA ALA A 20 -13.81 2.70 -38.12
C ALA A 20 -14.07 1.62 -37.05
N THR A 21 -15.32 1.52 -36.62
CA THR A 21 -15.75 0.67 -35.52
C THR A 21 -17.01 -0.07 -35.94
N TRP A 22 -16.97 -1.40 -35.88
CA TRP A 22 -18.03 -2.33 -36.22
C TRP A 22 -18.56 -2.97 -34.94
N TRP A 23 -19.86 -2.81 -34.67
CA TRP A 23 -20.47 -3.39 -33.48
C TRP A 23 -21.00 -4.79 -33.82
N CYS A 24 -20.46 -5.81 -33.15
CA CYS A 24 -20.80 -7.22 -33.44
C CYS A 24 -22.21 -7.62 -32.97
N GLY A 25 -22.99 -6.70 -32.40
CA GLY A 25 -24.42 -6.87 -32.18
C GLY A 25 -25.23 -6.87 -33.47
N GLN A 26 -24.70 -6.28 -34.55
CA GLN A 26 -25.30 -6.34 -35.88
C GLN A 26 -24.67 -7.48 -36.68
N GLU A 27 -25.49 -8.29 -37.35
CA GLU A 27 -25.05 -9.52 -38.02
C GLU A 27 -24.01 -9.26 -39.11
N ARG A 28 -24.25 -8.28 -39.99
CA ARG A 28 -23.33 -7.94 -41.07
C ARG A 28 -21.96 -7.47 -40.55
N GLU A 29 -21.97 -6.62 -39.53
CA GLU A 29 -20.78 -6.09 -38.88
C GLU A 29 -20.02 -7.19 -38.13
N ARG A 30 -20.74 -8.12 -37.50
CA ARG A 30 -20.16 -9.29 -36.84
C ARG A 30 -19.42 -10.18 -37.83
N GLU A 31 -20.05 -10.55 -38.94
CA GLU A 31 -19.40 -11.39 -39.96
C GLU A 31 -18.16 -10.69 -40.54
N PHE A 32 -18.25 -9.38 -40.80
CA PHE A 32 -17.10 -8.58 -41.25
C PHE A 32 -15.92 -8.64 -40.24
N VAL A 33 -16.20 -8.54 -38.94
CA VAL A 33 -15.17 -8.61 -37.90
C VAL A 33 -14.58 -10.01 -37.81
N LEU A 34 -15.39 -11.06 -37.93
CA LEU A 34 -14.92 -12.45 -37.91
C LEU A 34 -14.04 -12.78 -39.11
N ASP A 35 -14.43 -12.34 -40.31
CA ASP A 35 -13.68 -12.57 -41.56
C ASP A 35 -12.31 -11.87 -41.55
N ARG A 36 -12.22 -10.70 -40.90
CA ARG A 36 -11.02 -9.87 -40.86
C ARG A 36 -10.37 -9.79 -39.49
N LEU A 37 -10.62 -10.78 -38.64
CA LEU A 37 -10.24 -10.75 -37.23
C LEU A 37 -8.76 -10.42 -37.03
N GLU A 38 -7.87 -10.96 -37.85
CA GLU A 38 -6.42 -10.73 -37.77
C GLU A 38 -6.01 -9.27 -37.98
N ALA A 39 -6.76 -8.53 -38.81
CA ALA A 39 -6.45 -7.15 -39.16
C ALA A 39 -7.13 -6.13 -38.25
N LEU A 40 -7.96 -6.58 -37.31
CA LEU A 40 -8.80 -5.74 -36.47
C LEU A 40 -8.42 -5.85 -35.00
N VAL A 41 -8.65 -4.75 -34.28
CA VAL A 41 -8.62 -4.71 -32.82
C VAL A 41 -10.00 -5.10 -32.31
N VAL A 42 -10.08 -6.10 -31.44
CA VAL A 42 -11.31 -6.49 -30.76
C VAL A 42 -11.31 -5.94 -29.35
N ALA A 43 -12.40 -5.27 -28.97
CA ALA A 43 -12.57 -4.68 -27.65
C ALA A 43 -13.97 -4.98 -27.09
N PRO A 44 -14.16 -4.89 -25.76
CA PRO A 44 -15.49 -4.91 -25.16
C PRO A 44 -16.32 -3.71 -25.64
N ALA A 45 -17.59 -3.94 -25.99
CA ALA A 45 -18.55 -2.90 -26.37
C ALA A 45 -18.97 -2.04 -25.16
N PHE A 46 -18.88 -2.60 -23.94
CA PHE A 46 -19.28 -1.96 -22.69
C PHE A 46 -18.13 -1.94 -21.68
N THR A 47 -18.24 -1.12 -20.64
CA THR A 47 -17.18 -0.86 -19.65
C THR A 47 -16.85 -2.03 -18.71
N GLN A 48 -17.46 -3.20 -18.90
CA GLN A 48 -17.18 -4.40 -18.10
C GLN A 48 -15.93 -5.12 -18.62
N ALA A 49 -15.00 -5.46 -17.71
CA ALA A 49 -13.93 -6.39 -18.01
C ALA A 49 -14.51 -7.76 -18.38
N MET A 50 -13.90 -8.46 -19.33
CA MET A 50 -14.29 -9.83 -19.71
C MET A 50 -13.18 -10.82 -19.34
N PRO A 51 -13.16 -11.31 -18.09
CA PRO A 51 -12.17 -12.28 -17.62
C PRO A 51 -12.07 -13.49 -18.56
N GLY A 52 -10.86 -13.93 -18.86
CA GLY A 52 -10.60 -15.11 -19.71
C GLY A 52 -10.68 -14.89 -21.22
N LEU A 53 -11.28 -13.80 -21.69
CA LEU A 53 -11.38 -13.44 -23.12
C LEU A 53 -10.63 -12.14 -23.44
N LEU A 54 -11.01 -11.05 -22.77
CA LEU A 54 -10.43 -9.71 -22.91
C LEU A 54 -10.11 -9.13 -21.52
N ALA A 55 -9.51 -9.97 -20.66
CA ALA A 55 -9.22 -9.62 -19.27
C ALA A 55 -8.32 -8.39 -19.15
N ASP A 56 -7.44 -8.21 -20.15
CA ASP A 56 -6.45 -7.15 -20.22
C ASP A 56 -6.89 -5.97 -21.11
N GLY A 57 -8.13 -6.00 -21.62
CA GLY A 57 -8.71 -4.97 -22.48
C GLY A 57 -8.72 -5.35 -23.97
N ALA A 58 -8.50 -4.36 -24.84
CA ALA A 58 -8.58 -4.56 -26.28
C ALA A 58 -7.40 -5.42 -26.77
N VAL A 59 -7.59 -6.24 -27.81
CA VAL A 59 -6.55 -7.11 -28.37
C VAL A 59 -6.53 -6.99 -29.89
N LEU A 60 -5.34 -7.05 -30.48
CA LEU A 60 -5.23 -7.16 -31.93
C LEU A 60 -5.34 -8.64 -32.32
N GLY A 61 -6.20 -8.97 -33.29
CA GLY A 61 -6.45 -10.37 -33.62
C GLY A 61 -5.21 -11.11 -34.13
N SER A 62 -4.23 -10.42 -34.73
CA SER A 62 -2.94 -11.01 -35.14
C SER A 62 -2.04 -11.42 -33.98
N ASP A 63 -2.24 -10.84 -32.80
CA ASP A 63 -1.40 -11.11 -31.63
C ASP A 63 -1.91 -12.32 -30.82
N LEU A 64 -3.08 -12.87 -31.17
CA LEU A 64 -3.69 -14.02 -30.49
C LEU A 64 -3.17 -15.35 -31.05
N GLY A 65 -2.87 -16.30 -30.16
CA GLY A 65 -2.58 -17.67 -30.56
C GLY A 65 -3.82 -18.38 -31.14
N THR A 66 -3.62 -19.48 -31.87
CA THR A 66 -4.71 -20.22 -32.54
C THR A 66 -5.85 -20.60 -31.60
N ALA A 67 -5.53 -21.08 -30.39
CA ALA A 67 -6.53 -21.47 -29.38
C ALA A 67 -7.25 -20.28 -28.74
N GLU A 68 -6.60 -19.13 -28.59
CA GLU A 68 -7.22 -17.90 -28.08
C GLU A 68 -8.16 -17.29 -29.11
N ARG A 69 -7.71 -17.24 -30.37
CA ARG A 69 -8.53 -16.79 -31.49
C ARG A 69 -9.79 -17.63 -31.65
N ALA A 70 -9.69 -18.95 -31.60
CA ALA A 70 -10.85 -19.84 -31.69
C ALA A 70 -11.87 -19.56 -30.58
N ARG A 71 -11.40 -19.33 -29.34
CA ARG A 71 -12.25 -18.95 -28.20
C ARG A 71 -12.92 -17.60 -28.41
N LEU A 72 -12.18 -16.61 -28.90
CA LEU A 72 -12.73 -15.27 -29.18
C LEU A 72 -13.79 -15.33 -30.28
N VAL A 73 -13.55 -16.08 -31.35
CA VAL A 73 -14.54 -16.31 -32.43
C VAL A 73 -15.81 -16.96 -31.89
N ALA A 74 -15.68 -18.01 -31.07
CA ALA A 74 -16.83 -18.67 -30.44
C ALA A 74 -17.65 -17.68 -29.59
N ALA A 75 -16.97 -16.87 -28.76
CA ALA A 75 -17.62 -15.88 -27.92
C ALA A 75 -18.34 -14.78 -28.72
N ILE A 76 -17.72 -14.27 -29.80
CA ILE A 76 -18.34 -13.28 -30.68
C ILE A 76 -19.59 -13.86 -31.37
N ARG A 77 -19.56 -15.14 -31.77
CA ARG A 77 -20.73 -15.81 -32.37
C ARG A 77 -21.86 -16.03 -31.35
N GLU A 78 -21.52 -16.37 -30.12
CA GLU A 78 -22.49 -16.62 -29.05
C GLU A 78 -23.15 -15.32 -28.56
N ARG A 79 -22.35 -14.28 -28.29
CA ARG A 79 -22.85 -13.02 -27.70
C ARG A 79 -22.21 -11.78 -28.33
N GLY A 80 -22.35 -11.64 -29.64
CA GLY A 80 -21.74 -10.55 -30.43
C GLY A 80 -22.05 -9.14 -29.95
N THR A 81 -23.16 -8.90 -29.26
CA THR A 81 -23.51 -7.59 -28.68
C THR A 81 -22.45 -7.01 -27.74
N ASP A 82 -21.59 -7.86 -27.17
CA ASP A 82 -20.57 -7.45 -26.20
C ASP A 82 -19.26 -7.02 -26.83
N PHE A 83 -19.13 -7.16 -28.15
CA PHE A 83 -17.87 -6.98 -28.85
C PHE A 83 -17.98 -5.88 -29.89
N VAL A 84 -16.88 -5.15 -30.03
CA VAL A 84 -16.65 -4.25 -31.15
C VAL A 84 -15.35 -4.63 -31.84
N GLY A 85 -15.35 -4.63 -33.17
CA GLY A 85 -14.14 -4.61 -33.97
C GLY A 85 -13.79 -3.17 -34.31
N GLN A 86 -12.51 -2.83 -34.26
CA GLN A 86 -11.99 -1.50 -34.58
C GLN A 86 -10.81 -1.63 -35.53
N GLU A 87 -10.66 -0.66 -36.42
CA GLU A 87 -9.48 -0.57 -37.27
C GLU A 87 -8.22 -0.40 -36.42
N ALA A 88 -7.16 -1.12 -36.79
CA ALA A 88 -5.86 -0.99 -36.16
C ALA A 88 -5.19 0.32 -36.63
N VAL A 89 -5.38 1.40 -35.86
CA VAL A 89 -4.77 2.70 -36.17
C VAL A 89 -3.29 2.72 -35.76
N GLN A 90 -2.45 3.19 -36.67
CA GLN A 90 -1.06 3.51 -36.37
C GLN A 90 -0.98 4.90 -35.71
N LEU A 91 -0.54 4.92 -34.45
CA LEU A 91 -0.40 6.15 -33.68
C LEU A 91 0.79 6.98 -34.17
N SER A 92 0.66 8.30 -34.07
CA SER A 92 1.79 9.22 -34.18
C SER A 92 2.78 8.99 -33.03
N THR A 93 4.06 9.29 -33.29
CA THR A 93 5.14 9.18 -32.31
C THR A 93 5.69 10.53 -31.91
N MET A 94 6.24 10.63 -30.70
CA MET A 94 7.01 11.77 -30.21
C MET A 94 8.38 11.32 -29.68
N PRO A 95 9.41 12.19 -29.68
CA PRO A 95 10.72 11.84 -29.15
C PRO A 95 10.70 11.73 -27.62
N VAL A 96 11.27 10.65 -27.08
CA VAL A 96 11.39 10.40 -25.64
C VAL A 96 12.83 10.08 -25.28
N TRP A 97 13.35 10.73 -24.24
CA TRP A 97 14.69 10.45 -23.72
C TRP A 97 14.72 9.12 -22.93
N ARG A 98 15.55 8.18 -23.38
CA ARG A 98 15.75 6.86 -22.78
C ARG A 98 17.20 6.41 -22.99
N ASP A 99 17.85 5.95 -21.92
CA ASP A 99 19.20 5.37 -21.95
C ASP A 99 20.24 6.18 -22.74
N GLY A 100 20.19 7.51 -22.58
CA GLY A 100 21.13 8.44 -23.22
C GLY A 100 20.82 8.79 -24.68
N ARG A 101 19.66 8.40 -25.22
CA ARG A 101 19.23 8.70 -26.59
C ARG A 101 17.75 9.10 -26.68
N LEU A 102 17.38 9.79 -27.76
CA LEU A 102 15.98 10.07 -28.11
C LEU A 102 15.43 8.94 -28.97
N GLU A 103 14.32 8.35 -28.54
CA GLU A 103 13.62 7.29 -29.27
C GLU A 103 12.18 7.74 -29.59
N PRO A 104 11.65 7.45 -30.80
CA PRO A 104 10.26 7.73 -31.12
C PRO A 104 9.34 6.79 -30.33
N GLN A 105 8.40 7.35 -29.58
CA GLN A 105 7.42 6.59 -28.82
C GLN A 105 5.99 7.02 -29.19
N PRO A 106 5.07 6.05 -29.37
CA PRO A 106 3.66 6.32 -29.66
C PRO A 106 3.00 7.12 -28.54
N PHE A 107 2.05 7.98 -28.89
CA PHE A 107 1.30 8.75 -27.89
C PHE A 107 -0.17 8.94 -28.23
N ILE A 108 -0.97 9.24 -27.20
CA ILE A 108 -2.36 9.68 -27.31
C ILE A 108 -2.54 11.02 -26.61
N LEU A 109 -3.40 11.85 -27.19
CA LEU A 109 -3.77 13.13 -26.63
C LEU A 109 -5.25 13.11 -26.22
N ARG A 110 -5.52 13.45 -24.97
CA ARG A 110 -6.88 13.68 -24.48
C ARG A 110 -7.12 15.18 -24.32
N LEU A 111 -8.04 15.70 -25.11
CA LEU A 111 -8.51 17.08 -25.03
C LEU A 111 -9.71 17.17 -24.08
N ILE A 112 -9.91 18.34 -23.48
CA ILE A 112 -11.04 18.62 -22.59
C ILE A 112 -11.87 19.74 -23.21
N ALA A 113 -13.15 19.44 -23.49
CA ALA A 113 -14.15 20.41 -23.87
C ALA A 113 -15.03 20.73 -22.66
N ALA A 114 -15.18 22.01 -22.34
CA ALA A 114 -16.02 22.52 -21.26
C ALA A 114 -17.21 23.28 -21.84
N ARG A 115 -18.38 23.14 -21.21
CA ARG A 115 -19.56 23.94 -21.55
C ARG A 115 -19.53 25.24 -20.74
N THR A 116 -19.50 26.36 -21.43
CA THR A 116 -19.62 27.72 -20.89
C THR A 116 -21.02 28.28 -21.19
N ALA A 117 -21.31 29.50 -20.73
CA ALA A 117 -22.59 30.16 -21.02
C ALA A 117 -22.76 30.44 -22.53
N GLU A 118 -21.64 30.61 -23.25
CA GLU A 118 -21.57 30.92 -24.68
C GLU A 118 -21.52 29.68 -25.57
N GLY A 119 -21.45 28.47 -25.00
CA GLY A 119 -21.42 27.22 -25.75
C GLY A 119 -20.31 26.26 -25.29
N TRP A 120 -19.78 25.46 -26.20
CA TRP A 120 -18.67 24.55 -25.91
C TRP A 120 -17.33 25.18 -26.28
N THR A 121 -16.39 25.17 -25.34
CA THR A 121 -15.02 25.63 -25.55
C THR A 121 -14.04 24.50 -25.26
N VAL A 122 -13.05 24.31 -26.14
CA VAL A 122 -11.95 23.36 -25.91
C VAL A 122 -10.82 24.08 -25.18
N MET A 123 -10.35 23.51 -24.07
CA MET A 123 -9.25 24.10 -23.32
C MET A 123 -7.94 24.06 -24.15
N PRO A 124 -7.13 25.13 -24.17
CA PRO A 124 -5.86 25.16 -24.90
C PRO A 124 -4.81 24.31 -24.17
N GLY A 125 -4.86 23.00 -24.39
CA GLY A 125 -3.99 22.02 -23.77
C GLY A 125 -4.60 20.61 -23.85
N GLY A 126 -4.04 19.69 -23.09
CA GLY A 126 -4.57 18.34 -23.00
C GLY A 126 -3.73 17.47 -22.08
N PHE A 127 -4.21 16.26 -21.86
CA PHE A 127 -3.47 15.21 -21.18
C PHE A 127 -2.83 14.30 -22.23
N CYS A 128 -1.50 14.36 -22.35
CA CYS A 128 -0.75 13.48 -23.23
C CYS A 128 -0.25 12.26 -22.46
N ARG A 129 -0.49 11.07 -23.02
CA ARG A 129 0.05 9.81 -22.51
C ARG A 129 0.91 9.17 -23.59
N ILE A 130 2.07 8.68 -23.17
CA ILE A 130 3.11 8.11 -24.01
C ILE A 130 3.20 6.61 -23.70
N SER A 131 3.28 5.78 -24.74
CA SER A 131 3.50 4.34 -24.58
C SER A 131 4.91 4.05 -24.07
N ASP A 132 5.04 3.05 -23.20
CA ASP A 132 6.35 2.54 -22.79
C ASP A 132 6.96 1.59 -23.84
N ARG A 133 6.14 1.13 -24.80
CA ARG A 133 6.51 0.22 -25.90
C ARG A 133 6.63 1.02 -27.21
N THR A 134 7.61 0.65 -28.03
CA THR A 134 7.85 1.23 -29.36
C THR A 134 6.79 0.86 -30.41
N ASP A 135 5.92 -0.09 -30.09
CA ASP A 135 4.85 -0.52 -30.97
C ASP A 135 3.71 0.53 -31.03
N ALA A 136 3.61 1.18 -32.19
CA ALA A 136 2.69 2.27 -32.50
C ALA A 136 1.23 1.86 -32.69
N ARG A 137 0.87 0.59 -32.48
CA ARG A 137 -0.52 0.15 -32.54
C ARG A 137 -1.26 0.58 -31.27
N ALA A 138 -2.44 1.20 -31.42
CA ALA A 138 -3.18 1.85 -30.32
C ALA A 138 -3.53 0.96 -29.11
N VAL A 139 -3.50 -0.37 -29.29
CA VAL A 139 -3.76 -1.39 -28.26
C VAL A 139 -2.74 -1.34 -27.10
N THR A 140 -1.52 -0.86 -27.35
CA THR A 140 -0.42 -0.86 -26.37
C THR A 140 -0.54 0.19 -25.27
N MET A 141 -1.49 1.13 -25.38
CA MET A 141 -1.63 2.27 -24.47
C MET A 141 -2.43 1.97 -23.18
N GLN A 142 -2.91 0.74 -23.01
CA GLN A 142 -3.76 0.35 -21.89
C GLN A 142 -3.00 0.08 -20.59
N ARG A 143 -1.68 -0.20 -20.64
CA ARG A 143 -0.84 -0.48 -19.46
C ARG A 143 0.44 0.35 -19.47
N GLY A 144 0.73 1.00 -18.34
CA GLY A 144 1.91 1.86 -18.20
C GLY A 144 1.83 3.12 -19.08
N GLY A 145 2.88 3.91 -19.04
CA GLY A 145 3.00 5.13 -19.83
C GLY A 145 3.42 6.34 -19.04
N ARG A 146 4.25 7.17 -19.69
CA ARG A 146 4.67 8.48 -19.19
C ARG A 146 3.65 9.52 -19.62
N SER A 147 3.63 10.66 -18.95
CA SER A 147 2.91 11.85 -19.41
C SER A 147 3.89 12.89 -19.92
N ALA A 148 3.44 13.70 -20.88
CA ALA A 148 4.14 14.90 -21.30
C ALA A 148 3.21 16.11 -21.19
N ASP A 149 3.81 17.28 -21.02
CA ASP A 149 3.09 18.54 -21.14
C ASP A 149 2.68 18.77 -22.59
N VAL A 150 1.49 19.33 -22.77
CA VAL A 150 0.91 19.65 -24.08
C VAL A 150 0.95 21.15 -24.26
N TRP A 151 1.82 21.61 -25.15
CA TRP A 151 1.96 23.03 -25.44
C TRP A 151 1.15 23.38 -26.69
N VAL A 152 0.16 24.27 -26.53
CA VAL A 152 -0.59 24.85 -27.64
C VAL A 152 0.00 26.22 -27.93
N SER A 153 0.57 26.39 -29.11
CA SER A 153 1.13 27.67 -29.53
C SER A 153 0.01 28.69 -29.77
N ALA A 154 0.20 29.91 -29.25
CA ALA A 154 -0.69 31.04 -29.51
C ALA A 154 -0.03 32.03 -30.46
N GLY A 155 -0.81 32.60 -31.39
CA GLY A 155 -0.33 33.60 -32.36
C GLY A 155 -0.11 35.01 -31.79
N GLY A 156 -0.25 35.20 -30.48
CA GLY A 156 -0.13 36.50 -29.82
C GLY A 156 -0.07 36.37 -28.29
N PRO A 157 -0.06 37.50 -27.55
CA PRO A 157 -0.03 37.49 -26.10
C PRO A 157 -1.21 36.72 -25.51
N VAL A 158 -0.92 35.71 -24.68
CA VAL A 158 -1.94 34.92 -23.98
C VAL A 158 -2.26 35.60 -22.67
N ALA A 159 -3.54 35.83 -22.39
CA ALA A 159 -3.99 36.35 -21.11
C ALA A 159 -3.58 35.38 -19.99
N ALA A 160 -2.77 35.85 -19.03
CA ALA A 160 -2.37 35.08 -17.86
C ALA A 160 -3.54 34.97 -16.87
N THR A 161 -4.56 34.18 -17.23
CA THR A 161 -5.65 33.86 -16.32
C THR A 161 -5.15 32.81 -15.35
N THR A 162 -4.96 33.20 -14.09
CA THR A 162 -4.60 32.28 -13.01
C THR A 162 -5.82 31.98 -12.16
N LEU A 163 -6.06 30.70 -11.90
CA LEU A 163 -7.01 30.26 -10.87
C LEU A 163 -6.39 30.35 -9.46
N LEU A 164 -5.10 30.68 -9.37
CA LEU A 164 -4.46 30.94 -8.07
C LEU A 164 -4.97 32.28 -7.53
N PRO A 165 -5.29 32.36 -6.24
CA PRO A 165 -5.66 33.62 -5.62
C PRO A 165 -4.55 34.65 -5.83
N LEU A 166 -4.92 35.89 -6.18
CA LEU A 166 -4.01 37.02 -6.14
C LEU A 166 -3.34 37.06 -4.75
N LEU A 167 -2.02 37.23 -4.72
CA LEU A 167 -1.19 37.12 -3.49
C LEU A 167 -1.71 37.98 -2.33
N GLU A 168 -2.44 39.04 -2.62
CA GLU A 168 -3.04 39.96 -1.64
C GLU A 168 -4.27 39.40 -0.90
N ARG A 169 -4.84 38.27 -1.32
CA ARG A 169 -6.05 37.66 -0.73
C ARG A 169 -5.87 36.18 -0.37
N VAL A 170 -4.71 35.80 0.18
CA VAL A 170 -4.49 34.44 0.67
C VAL A 170 -4.91 34.34 2.14
N THR A 171 -6.07 33.75 2.40
CA THR A 171 -6.47 33.42 3.79
C THR A 171 -5.61 32.26 4.31
N PRO A 172 -4.97 32.39 5.49
CA PRO A 172 -4.20 31.30 6.07
C PRO A 172 -5.06 30.04 6.26
N ARG A 173 -4.66 28.93 5.64
CA ARG A 173 -5.28 27.61 5.83
C ARG A 173 -4.35 26.73 6.64
N ARG A 174 -4.75 26.42 7.88
CA ARG A 174 -3.99 25.54 8.78
C ARG A 174 -4.35 24.07 8.66
N GLN A 175 -5.40 23.74 7.92
CA GLN A 175 -5.78 22.37 7.60
C GLN A 175 -5.57 22.10 6.11
N MET A 176 -4.91 20.99 5.78
CA MET A 176 -4.95 20.48 4.41
C MET A 176 -6.36 19.97 4.09
N GLY A 177 -6.74 20.03 2.81
CA GLY A 177 -8.00 19.49 2.32
C GLY A 177 -8.19 17.99 2.61
N SER A 178 -9.33 17.44 2.19
CA SER A 178 -9.70 16.05 2.46
C SER A 178 -8.61 15.05 2.03
N LEU A 179 -8.20 14.17 2.95
CA LEU A 179 -7.29 13.06 2.66
C LEU A 179 -8.05 11.99 1.83
N PRO A 180 -7.59 11.64 0.62
CA PRO A 180 -8.21 10.56 -0.14
C PRO A 180 -8.11 9.22 0.60
N SER A 181 -9.16 8.39 0.55
CA SER A 181 -9.19 7.06 1.21
C SER A 181 -8.01 6.18 0.84
N ARG A 182 -7.61 6.15 -0.45
CA ARG A 182 -6.44 5.41 -0.90
C ARG A 182 -5.12 5.92 -0.31
N ALA A 183 -5.01 7.22 -0.06
CA ALA A 183 -3.82 7.77 0.58
C ALA A 183 -3.77 7.41 2.07
N ALA A 184 -4.94 7.42 2.75
CA ALA A 184 -5.07 6.98 4.13
C ALA A 184 -4.72 5.49 4.30
N ASP A 185 -5.25 4.64 3.41
CA ASP A 185 -5.00 3.20 3.37
C ASP A 185 -3.51 2.88 3.21
N ASN A 186 -2.85 3.53 2.24
CA ASN A 186 -1.41 3.38 2.03
C ASN A 186 -0.56 3.84 3.23
N LEU A 187 -0.92 4.96 3.88
CA LEU A 187 -0.21 5.43 5.08
C LEU A 187 -0.36 4.45 6.24
N PHE A 188 -1.58 3.96 6.46
CA PHE A 188 -1.88 2.98 7.49
C PHE A 188 -1.06 1.69 7.32
N TRP A 189 -1.11 1.10 6.12
CA TRP A 189 -0.38 -0.14 5.85
C TRP A 189 1.14 0.06 5.81
N LEU A 190 1.64 1.20 5.34
CA LEU A 190 3.06 1.53 5.43
C LEU A 190 3.55 1.46 6.88
N GLY A 191 2.82 2.06 7.82
CA GLY A 191 3.15 2.01 9.24
C GLY A 191 3.22 0.58 9.76
N ARG A 192 2.24 -0.25 9.40
CA ARG A 192 2.21 -1.66 9.75
C ARG A 192 3.37 -2.46 9.16
N TYR A 193 3.68 -2.28 7.87
CA TYR A 193 4.76 -3.03 7.22
C TYR A 193 6.13 -2.69 7.81
N VAL A 194 6.37 -1.42 8.13
CA VAL A 194 7.62 -0.97 8.75
C VAL A 194 7.77 -1.53 10.16
N GLU A 195 6.73 -1.48 11.00
CA GLU A 195 6.82 -2.06 12.35
C GLU A 195 6.91 -3.58 12.34
N ARG A 196 6.24 -4.24 11.40
CA ARG A 196 6.37 -5.69 11.21
C ARG A 196 7.79 -6.08 10.78
N ALA A 197 8.43 -5.25 9.96
CA ALA A 197 9.83 -5.44 9.57
C ALA A 197 10.76 -5.24 10.77
N GLU A 198 10.53 -4.22 11.59
CA GLU A 198 11.29 -3.98 12.83
C GLU A 198 11.16 -5.17 13.80
N ALA A 199 9.94 -5.65 14.05
CA ALA A 199 9.69 -6.81 14.89
C ALA A 199 10.43 -8.07 14.39
N THR A 200 10.42 -8.29 13.07
CA THR A 200 11.15 -9.41 12.44
C THR A 200 12.65 -9.30 12.67
N LEU A 201 13.22 -8.11 12.46
CA LEU A 201 14.65 -7.84 12.68
C LEU A 201 15.04 -7.99 14.15
N ARG A 202 14.21 -7.52 15.09
CA ARG A 202 14.44 -7.70 16.53
C ARG A 202 14.47 -9.17 16.92
N MET A 203 13.57 -10.00 16.39
CA MET A 203 13.60 -11.44 16.61
C MET A 203 14.86 -12.09 16.02
N VAL A 204 15.29 -11.68 14.81
CA VAL A 204 16.54 -12.18 14.21
C VAL A 204 17.76 -11.80 15.06
N ARG A 205 17.84 -10.54 15.51
CA ARG A 205 18.90 -10.04 16.40
C ARG A 205 18.94 -10.84 17.70
N ALA A 206 17.79 -11.10 18.32
CA ALA A 206 17.65 -11.87 19.55
C ALA A 206 18.09 -13.33 19.38
N VAL A 207 17.78 -13.97 18.24
CA VAL A 207 18.25 -15.33 17.94
C VAL A 207 19.77 -15.35 17.76
N LEU A 208 20.32 -14.47 16.92
CA LEU A 208 21.75 -14.43 16.63
C LEU A 208 22.61 -14.06 17.85
N GLY A 209 22.15 -13.13 18.68
CA GLY A 209 22.86 -12.72 19.90
C GLY A 209 23.03 -13.87 20.91
N ARG A 210 22.03 -14.75 21.02
CA ARG A 210 22.07 -15.90 21.93
C ARG A 210 23.08 -16.97 21.53
N VAL A 211 23.31 -17.14 20.22
CA VAL A 211 24.34 -18.08 19.73
C VAL A 211 25.72 -17.59 20.12
N ALA A 212 25.96 -16.28 20.00
CA ALA A 212 27.24 -15.67 20.34
C ALA A 212 27.52 -15.72 21.86
N GLU A 213 26.50 -15.56 22.71
CA GLU A 213 26.67 -15.49 24.16
C GLU A 213 26.66 -16.85 24.87
N PHE A 214 25.81 -17.81 24.47
CA PHE A 214 25.54 -19.01 25.27
C PHE A 214 25.97 -20.33 24.62
N ALA A 215 26.47 -20.32 23.38
CA ALA A 215 26.83 -21.49 22.57
C ALA A 215 25.71 -22.54 22.36
N ASP A 216 24.52 -22.37 22.97
CA ASP A 216 23.35 -23.21 22.77
C ASP A 216 22.46 -22.66 21.64
N ALA A 217 22.83 -23.01 20.41
CA ALA A 217 22.13 -22.61 19.19
C ALA A 217 20.66 -23.10 19.11
N ASN A 218 20.23 -24.02 19.97
CA ASN A 218 18.88 -24.61 19.95
C ASN A 218 18.21 -24.61 21.33
N GLY A 219 18.64 -23.73 22.23
CA GLY A 219 18.12 -23.64 23.58
C GLY A 219 16.62 -23.33 23.65
N PRO A 220 15.98 -23.53 24.82
CA PRO A 220 14.54 -23.39 24.99
C PRO A 220 14.02 -21.99 24.60
N VAL A 221 14.82 -20.94 24.82
CA VAL A 221 14.47 -19.56 24.43
C VAL A 221 14.49 -19.38 22.90
N VAL A 222 15.50 -19.92 22.21
CA VAL A 222 15.58 -19.88 20.74
C VAL A 222 14.39 -20.59 20.13
N GLN A 223 13.99 -21.75 20.68
CA GLN A 223 12.81 -22.48 20.20
C GLN A 223 11.53 -21.67 20.36
N ARG A 224 11.35 -20.96 21.48
CA ARG A 224 10.22 -20.03 21.69
C ARG A 224 10.23 -18.86 20.70
N LEU A 225 11.40 -18.25 20.44
CA LEU A 225 11.54 -17.21 19.41
C LEU A 225 11.18 -17.74 18.01
N VAL A 226 11.60 -18.96 17.67
CA VAL A 226 11.22 -19.60 16.42
C VAL A 226 9.71 -19.85 16.35
N GLN A 227 9.06 -20.25 17.44
CA GLN A 227 7.60 -20.39 17.49
C GLN A 227 6.89 -19.05 17.23
N VAL A 228 7.41 -17.94 17.77
CA VAL A 228 6.91 -16.59 17.43
C VAL A 228 7.09 -16.34 15.93
N MET A 229 8.27 -16.59 15.34
CA MET A 229 8.53 -16.37 13.90
C MET A 229 7.65 -17.24 12.99
N VAL A 230 7.30 -18.45 13.41
CA VAL A 230 6.36 -19.32 12.70
C VAL A 230 4.94 -18.72 12.75
N ALA A 231 4.48 -18.30 13.93
CA ALA A 231 3.19 -17.63 14.08
C ALA A 231 3.13 -16.29 13.31
N TRP A 232 4.27 -15.61 13.19
CA TRP A 232 4.46 -14.38 12.41
C TRP A 232 4.41 -14.60 10.89
N GLY A 233 4.50 -15.85 10.43
CA GLY A 233 4.54 -16.21 9.02
C GLY A 233 5.88 -15.89 8.35
N THR A 234 6.96 -15.78 9.13
CA THR A 234 8.33 -15.59 8.63
C THR A 234 9.00 -16.94 8.35
N LEU A 235 8.73 -17.96 9.17
CA LEU A 235 9.25 -19.31 9.03
C LEU A 235 8.14 -20.34 8.76
N PRO A 236 8.43 -21.44 8.03
CA PRO A 236 7.50 -22.56 7.91
C PRO A 236 7.38 -23.31 9.26
N ARG A 237 6.31 -24.09 9.46
CA ARG A 237 6.07 -24.89 10.69
C ARG A 237 7.23 -25.83 11.08
N ARG A 238 8.07 -26.24 10.12
CA ARG A 238 9.28 -27.05 10.35
C ARG A 238 10.50 -26.24 10.82
N GLY A 239 10.34 -24.93 11.06
CA GLY A 239 11.44 -24.01 11.37
C GLY A 239 12.20 -24.32 12.66
N ALA A 240 11.61 -25.07 13.60
CA ALA A 240 12.17 -25.38 14.91
C ALA A 240 13.46 -26.22 14.90
N ARG A 241 13.88 -26.77 13.76
CA ARG A 241 15.12 -27.58 13.63
C ARG A 241 16.19 -26.91 12.76
N MET A 242 16.01 -25.65 12.39
CA MET A 242 16.95 -24.92 11.53
C MET A 242 18.05 -24.29 12.38
N SER A 243 19.28 -24.23 11.86
CA SER A 243 20.34 -23.49 12.56
C SER A 243 20.02 -21.98 12.57
N PRO A 244 20.52 -21.22 13.56
CA PRO A 244 20.31 -19.78 13.66
C PRO A 244 20.70 -19.00 12.40
N ALA A 245 21.81 -19.36 11.75
CA ALA A 245 22.19 -18.80 10.45
C ALA A 245 21.11 -19.03 9.36
N VAL A 246 20.49 -20.21 9.31
CA VAL A 246 19.44 -20.52 8.33
C VAL A 246 18.12 -19.84 8.71
N ILE A 247 17.81 -19.70 10.00
CA ILE A 247 16.68 -18.91 10.50
C ILE A 247 16.84 -17.44 10.05
N ALA A 248 17.98 -16.82 10.34
CA ALA A 248 18.28 -15.46 9.93
C ALA A 248 18.20 -15.30 8.42
N ALA A 249 18.77 -16.24 7.66
CA ALA A 249 18.69 -16.25 6.21
C ALA A 249 17.25 -16.26 5.69
N ALA A 250 16.39 -17.12 6.24
CA ALA A 250 14.99 -17.21 5.85
C ALA A 250 14.23 -15.90 6.15
N CYS A 251 14.50 -15.26 7.29
CA CYS A 251 13.91 -13.99 7.66
C CYS A 251 14.40 -12.81 6.79
N LEU A 252 15.71 -12.75 6.52
CA LEU A 252 16.35 -11.63 5.84
C LEU A 252 16.29 -11.70 4.31
N HIS A 253 16.16 -12.91 3.73
CA HIS A 253 16.20 -13.13 2.28
C HIS A 253 15.00 -13.92 1.73
N GLY A 254 14.11 -14.44 2.58
CA GLY A 254 12.91 -15.14 2.16
C GLY A 254 11.99 -14.26 1.32
N ARG A 255 11.80 -14.60 0.04
CA ARG A 255 11.00 -13.78 -0.89
C ARG A 255 9.49 -14.05 -0.82
N GLU A 256 9.13 -15.27 -0.45
CA GLU A 256 7.74 -15.75 -0.45
C GLU A 256 7.05 -15.58 0.91
N ALA A 257 7.79 -15.72 2.01
CA ALA A 257 7.21 -15.68 3.36
C ALA A 257 6.62 -14.30 3.68
N ARG A 258 5.37 -14.29 4.18
CA ARG A 258 4.61 -13.05 4.44
C ARG A 258 5.29 -12.16 5.48
N GLY A 259 5.93 -12.76 6.47
CA GLY A 259 6.67 -12.07 7.53
C GLY A 259 8.15 -11.84 7.24
N ALA A 260 8.65 -12.21 6.05
CA ALA A 260 10.07 -12.02 5.73
C ALA A 260 10.36 -10.59 5.25
N LEU A 261 11.56 -10.12 5.58
CA LEU A 261 11.98 -8.73 5.41
C LEU A 261 11.83 -8.24 3.95
N PRO A 262 12.29 -8.94 2.90
CA PRO A 262 12.18 -8.44 1.53
C PRO A 262 10.73 -8.23 1.07
N ARG A 263 9.79 -9.05 1.55
CA ARG A 263 8.36 -8.90 1.21
C ARG A 263 7.74 -7.72 1.95
N LEU A 264 8.08 -7.55 3.23
CA LEU A 264 7.61 -6.41 4.04
C LEU A 264 8.13 -5.09 3.50
N ILE A 265 9.42 -4.99 3.16
CA ILE A 265 10.02 -3.76 2.64
C ILE A 265 9.51 -3.42 1.24
N ARG A 266 9.30 -4.41 0.35
CA ARG A 266 8.64 -4.17 -0.94
C ARG A 266 7.20 -3.66 -0.75
N SER A 267 6.47 -4.21 0.20
CA SER A 267 5.08 -3.78 0.50
C SER A 267 5.06 -2.36 1.08
N ALA A 268 5.97 -2.05 2.02
CA ALA A 268 6.17 -0.70 2.55
C ALA A 268 6.50 0.31 1.45
N ARG A 269 7.50 0.01 0.61
CA ARG A 269 7.89 0.88 -0.51
C ARG A 269 6.79 1.03 -1.55
N GLY A 270 6.00 -0.03 -1.81
CA GLY A 270 4.83 0.03 -2.68
C GLY A 270 3.77 0.98 -2.14
N ALA A 271 3.41 0.84 -0.87
CA ALA A 271 2.46 1.73 -0.20
C ALA A 271 2.95 3.18 -0.18
N ALA A 272 4.22 3.42 0.16
CA ALA A 272 4.80 4.76 0.18
C ALA A 272 4.89 5.40 -1.22
N ALA A 273 5.12 4.63 -2.28
CA ALA A 273 5.23 5.16 -3.64
C ALA A 273 3.93 5.81 -4.13
N ALA A 274 2.78 5.31 -3.68
CA ALA A 274 1.47 5.86 -4.03
C ALA A 274 1.19 7.25 -3.41
N ILE A 275 2.01 7.68 -2.46
CA ILE A 275 1.86 8.89 -1.64
C ILE A 275 3.22 9.59 -1.45
N ARG A 276 4.10 9.51 -2.46
CA ARG A 276 5.48 10.01 -2.42
C ARG A 276 5.56 11.49 -2.05
N ASP A 277 4.61 12.28 -2.51
CA ASP A 277 4.47 13.73 -2.26
C ASP A 277 4.29 14.08 -0.77
N ARG A 278 4.02 13.10 0.09
CA ARG A 278 3.81 13.29 1.53
C ARG A 278 5.04 13.04 2.39
N PHE A 279 6.15 12.62 1.79
CA PHE A 279 7.40 12.33 2.50
C PHE A 279 8.46 13.38 2.21
N SER A 280 9.28 13.68 3.22
CA SER A 280 10.53 14.41 3.00
C SER A 280 11.46 13.61 2.07
N PRO A 281 12.36 14.28 1.35
CA PRO A 281 13.39 13.60 0.56
C PRO A 281 14.20 12.59 1.36
N ASP A 282 14.48 12.87 2.64
CA ASP A 282 15.26 12.00 3.53
C ASP A 282 14.47 10.77 3.99
N ALA A 283 13.19 10.92 4.33
CA ALA A 283 12.33 9.77 4.62
C ALA A 283 12.20 8.85 3.41
N TRP A 284 12.04 9.44 2.21
CA TRP A 284 12.01 8.68 0.97
C TRP A 284 13.35 7.98 0.69
N ARG A 285 14.48 8.65 0.93
CA ARG A 285 15.82 8.06 0.77
C ARG A 285 16.02 6.87 1.70
N ALA A 286 15.73 7.02 2.99
CA ALA A 286 15.85 5.94 3.97
C ALA A 286 15.05 4.68 3.56
N LEU A 287 13.83 4.85 3.04
CA LEU A 287 13.04 3.71 2.57
C LEU A 287 13.64 3.02 1.33
N ASN A 288 14.25 3.79 0.41
CA ASN A 288 14.96 3.22 -0.74
C ASN A 288 16.28 2.56 -0.35
N ASP A 289 16.98 3.08 0.64
CA ASP A 289 18.21 2.48 1.16
C ASP A 289 17.90 1.15 1.85
N LEU A 290 16.78 1.07 2.58
CA LEU A 290 16.27 -0.18 3.14
C LEU A 290 15.89 -1.18 2.04
N LEU A 291 15.23 -0.73 0.97
CA LEU A 291 14.91 -1.58 -0.18
C LEU A 291 16.18 -2.11 -0.85
N ARG A 292 17.16 -1.23 -1.08
CA ARG A 292 18.45 -1.61 -1.67
C ARG A 292 19.16 -2.63 -0.79
N LEU A 293 19.19 -2.39 0.52
CA LEU A 293 19.80 -3.30 1.49
C LEU A 293 19.23 -4.72 1.35
N VAL A 294 17.90 -4.86 1.26
CA VAL A 294 17.24 -6.19 1.17
C VAL A 294 17.34 -6.84 -0.22
N GLU A 295 17.51 -6.04 -1.28
CA GLU A 295 17.64 -6.51 -2.66
C GLU A 295 19.09 -6.87 -3.04
N THR A 296 20.09 -6.31 -2.35
CA THR A 296 21.49 -6.65 -2.54
C THR A 296 21.71 -8.16 -2.43
N ALA A 297 22.35 -8.74 -3.45
CA ALA A 297 22.72 -10.14 -3.47
C ALA A 297 23.67 -10.44 -2.30
N SER A 298 23.36 -11.48 -1.55
CA SER A 298 24.12 -11.94 -0.40
C SER A 298 24.02 -13.47 -0.37
N PRO A 299 25.01 -14.19 0.21
CA PRO A 299 24.96 -15.64 0.31
C PRO A 299 23.61 -16.10 0.86
N ARG A 300 23.06 -17.19 0.30
CA ARG A 300 21.78 -17.72 0.77
C ARG A 300 21.79 -18.03 2.27
N VAL A 301 22.95 -18.36 2.83
CA VAL A 301 23.20 -18.47 4.27
C VAL A 301 24.53 -17.76 4.53
N ALA A 302 24.47 -16.57 5.10
CA ALA A 302 25.66 -15.81 5.51
C ALA A 302 26.13 -16.27 6.90
N PRO A 303 27.40 -16.04 7.26
CA PRO A 303 27.87 -16.20 8.64
C PRO A 303 27.01 -15.38 9.62
N GLU A 304 26.85 -15.89 10.84
CA GLU A 304 25.96 -15.29 11.86
C GLU A 304 26.34 -13.83 12.19
N ALA A 305 27.65 -13.53 12.23
CA ALA A 305 28.14 -12.17 12.43
C ALA A 305 27.73 -11.21 11.30
N GLU A 306 27.83 -11.65 10.03
CA GLU A 306 27.40 -10.84 8.88
C GLU A 306 25.87 -10.62 8.90
N ALA A 307 25.11 -11.66 9.22
CA ALA A 307 23.66 -11.58 9.36
C ALA A 307 23.25 -10.64 10.51
N PHE A 308 24.01 -10.62 11.60
CA PHE A 308 23.81 -9.73 12.74
C PHE A 308 24.06 -8.27 12.35
N GLU A 309 25.21 -7.95 11.75
CA GLU A 309 25.55 -6.60 11.28
C GLU A 309 24.50 -6.07 10.29
N ARG A 310 24.08 -6.90 9.34
CA ARG A 310 23.03 -6.54 8.37
C ARG A 310 21.69 -6.27 9.05
N THR A 311 21.36 -7.02 10.10
CA THR A 311 20.15 -6.83 10.91
C THR A 311 20.19 -5.51 11.66
N VAL A 312 21.32 -5.20 12.31
CA VAL A 312 21.54 -3.94 13.02
C VAL A 312 21.45 -2.75 12.06
N HIS A 313 22.10 -2.84 10.91
CA HIS A 313 22.04 -1.79 9.89
C HIS A 313 20.61 -1.55 9.38
N ALA A 314 19.83 -2.61 9.13
CA ALA A 314 18.43 -2.48 8.74
C ALA A 314 17.58 -1.81 9.84
N LEU A 315 17.82 -2.14 11.12
CA LEU A 315 17.14 -1.49 12.25
C LEU A 315 17.48 0.00 12.34
N GLN A 316 18.73 0.39 12.10
CA GLN A 316 19.15 1.80 12.07
C GLN A 316 18.44 2.58 10.97
N ILE A 317 18.30 2.00 9.77
CA ILE A 317 17.57 2.65 8.66
C ILE A 317 16.07 2.79 8.99
N ILE A 318 15.45 1.77 9.59
CA ILE A 318 14.04 1.85 10.05
C ILE A 318 13.86 2.93 11.12
N ALA A 319 14.80 3.04 12.05
CA ALA A 319 14.80 4.08 13.07
C ALA A 319 14.93 5.48 12.43
N ALA A 320 15.82 5.65 11.45
CA ALA A 320 15.96 6.89 10.69
C ALA A 320 14.68 7.25 9.93
N PHE A 321 14.09 6.31 9.20
CA PHE A 321 12.79 6.50 8.53
C PHE A 321 11.70 6.93 9.52
N SER A 322 11.61 6.25 10.66
CA SER A 322 10.66 6.56 11.72
C SER A 322 10.87 7.95 12.30
N GLY A 323 12.12 8.36 12.50
CA GLY A 323 12.50 9.69 12.96
C GLY A 323 12.12 10.76 11.95
N PHE A 324 12.44 10.58 10.66
CA PHE A 324 12.05 11.53 9.61
C PHE A 324 10.52 11.63 9.44
N ALA A 325 9.80 10.51 9.51
CA ALA A 325 8.35 10.51 9.49
C ALA A 325 7.76 11.23 10.70
N GLN A 326 8.41 11.12 11.86
CA GLN A 326 7.99 11.82 13.06
C GLN A 326 8.32 13.30 12.99
N GLU A 327 9.50 13.74 12.57
CA GLU A 327 9.86 15.16 12.60
C GLU A 327 9.30 15.96 11.40
N ASN A 328 9.22 15.34 10.21
CA ASN A 328 9.02 16.10 8.97
C ASN A 328 7.59 15.98 8.39
N MET A 329 6.74 15.10 8.94
CA MET A 329 5.34 15.01 8.51
C MET A 329 4.44 15.92 9.34
N ASN A 330 3.66 16.75 8.66
CA ASN A 330 2.63 17.56 9.30
C ASN A 330 1.62 16.67 10.06
N ARG A 331 1.22 17.11 11.25
CA ARG A 331 0.30 16.39 12.15
C ARG A 331 -1.16 16.47 11.69
N PHE A 332 -1.42 16.09 10.44
CA PHE A 332 -2.76 15.94 9.87
C PHE A 332 -3.23 14.47 9.90
N ASN A 333 -4.39 14.19 9.31
CA ASN A 333 -4.98 12.84 9.30
C ASN A 333 -4.04 11.80 8.68
N GLY A 334 -3.25 12.17 7.67
CA GLY A 334 -2.30 11.25 7.04
C GLY A 334 -1.26 10.71 8.02
N TRP A 335 -0.63 11.60 8.81
CA TRP A 335 0.31 11.19 9.86
C TRP A 335 -0.37 10.33 10.93
N ARG A 336 -1.63 10.63 11.31
CA ARG A 336 -2.39 9.80 12.26
C ARG A 336 -2.62 8.39 11.74
N PHE A 337 -3.02 8.21 10.47
CA PHE A 337 -3.19 6.86 9.92
C PHE A 337 -1.87 6.09 9.90
N LEU A 338 -0.76 6.74 9.53
CA LEU A 338 0.56 6.15 9.61
C LEU A 338 0.89 5.70 11.04
N ASP A 339 0.75 6.59 12.02
CA ASP A 339 1.10 6.27 13.41
C ASP A 339 0.16 5.22 14.01
N ILE A 340 -1.16 5.29 13.78
CA ILE A 340 -2.11 4.24 14.20
C ILE A 340 -1.68 2.87 13.67
N GLY A 341 -1.34 2.78 12.38
CA GLY A 341 -0.85 1.53 11.79
C GLY A 341 0.38 1.00 12.53
N ARG A 342 1.35 1.86 12.83
CA ARG A 342 2.54 1.51 13.61
C ARG A 342 2.18 1.01 15.02
N ARG A 343 1.35 1.76 15.75
CA ARG A 343 0.95 1.42 17.13
C ARG A 343 0.24 0.08 17.19
N ILE A 344 -0.71 -0.17 16.28
CA ILE A 344 -1.46 -1.44 16.23
C ILE A 344 -0.49 -2.60 15.99
N GLU A 345 0.38 -2.49 14.99
CA GLU A 345 1.31 -3.57 14.66
C GLU A 345 2.29 -3.84 15.81
N ARG A 346 2.81 -2.79 16.45
CA ARG A 346 3.70 -2.91 17.60
C ARG A 346 3.01 -3.56 18.80
N ALA A 347 1.78 -3.15 19.11
CA ALA A 347 1.02 -3.75 20.19
C ALA A 347 0.76 -5.24 19.94
N ILE A 348 0.37 -5.61 18.72
CA ILE A 348 0.22 -7.02 18.30
C ILE A 348 1.53 -7.79 18.45
N ALA A 349 2.66 -7.19 18.07
CA ALA A 349 3.99 -7.78 18.25
C ALA A 349 4.26 -8.09 19.72
N THR A 350 4.07 -7.10 20.60
CA THR A 350 4.29 -7.24 22.04
C THR A 350 3.36 -8.28 22.66
N CYS A 351 2.07 -8.34 22.27
CA CYS A 351 1.15 -9.40 22.71
C CYS A 351 1.70 -10.79 22.35
N ARG A 352 2.16 -10.98 21.11
CA ARG A 352 2.68 -12.27 20.64
C ARG A 352 3.99 -12.66 21.32
N PHE A 353 4.87 -11.69 21.55
CA PHE A 353 6.11 -11.91 22.31
C PHE A 353 5.79 -12.34 23.74
N ALA A 354 4.93 -11.60 24.45
CA ALA A 354 4.54 -11.90 25.82
C ALA A 354 3.84 -13.27 25.92
N ARG A 355 2.97 -13.63 24.97
CA ARG A 355 2.29 -14.93 24.92
C ARG A 355 3.25 -16.12 24.87
N GLN A 356 4.41 -15.96 24.23
CA GLN A 356 5.38 -17.05 24.07
C GLN A 356 6.50 -17.02 25.11
N LEU A 357 6.89 -15.83 25.57
CA LEU A 357 8.07 -15.62 26.42
C LEU A 357 7.74 -15.36 27.90
N ALA A 358 6.48 -15.10 28.24
CA ALA A 358 5.99 -14.92 29.61
C ALA A 358 4.88 -15.93 29.98
N GLU A 359 4.93 -17.13 29.41
CA GLU A 359 4.09 -18.25 29.87
C GLU A 359 4.47 -18.67 31.30
N PRO A 360 3.53 -19.10 32.16
CA PRO A 360 3.88 -19.60 33.48
C PRO A 360 4.89 -20.76 33.40
N GLY A 361 5.96 -20.69 34.20
CA GLY A 361 7.01 -21.72 34.23
C GLY A 361 8.09 -21.60 33.15
N VAL A 362 8.12 -20.51 32.38
CA VAL A 362 9.23 -20.22 31.47
C VAL A 362 10.53 -19.95 32.22
N PRO A 363 11.69 -20.26 31.62
CA PRO A 363 12.99 -19.86 32.16
C PRO A 363 13.12 -18.33 32.21
N VAL A 364 13.93 -17.83 33.15
CA VAL A 364 14.17 -16.38 33.34
C VAL A 364 14.71 -15.74 32.06
N GLU A 365 15.56 -16.47 31.33
CA GLU A 365 16.17 -16.04 30.08
C GLU A 365 15.13 -15.78 28.97
N ALA A 366 13.94 -16.38 29.06
CA ALA A 366 12.82 -16.05 28.17
C ALA A 366 12.21 -14.70 28.52
N LEU A 367 12.12 -14.34 29.80
CA LEU A 367 11.69 -13.02 30.25
C LEU A 367 12.71 -11.94 29.86
N ASP A 368 14.01 -12.24 29.93
CA ASP A 368 15.05 -11.35 29.42
C ASP A 368 14.96 -11.15 27.90
N ALA A 369 14.59 -12.19 27.15
CA ALA A 369 14.30 -12.09 25.72
C ALA A 369 13.10 -11.20 25.44
N LEU A 370 12.05 -11.28 26.27
CA LEU A 370 10.88 -10.41 26.14
C LEU A 370 11.25 -8.95 26.38
N LEU A 371 12.06 -8.67 27.41
CA LEU A 371 12.58 -7.32 27.69
C LEU A 371 13.46 -6.81 26.54
N GLU A 372 14.26 -7.68 25.92
CA GLU A 372 15.09 -7.33 24.75
C GLU A 372 14.24 -6.95 23.53
N LEU A 373 13.23 -7.75 23.20
CA LEU A 373 12.32 -7.50 22.09
C LEU A 373 11.49 -6.23 22.30
N ALA A 374 11.09 -5.96 23.55
CA ALA A 374 10.37 -4.77 23.96
C ALA A 374 11.28 -3.55 24.24
N ASP A 375 12.59 -3.63 23.99
CA ASP A 375 13.55 -2.53 24.21
C ASP A 375 13.56 -1.99 25.65
N SER A 376 13.26 -2.85 26.62
CA SER A 376 12.94 -2.46 28.00
C SER A 376 13.97 -2.98 29.02
N GLN A 377 15.08 -3.57 28.59
CA GLN A 377 16.11 -4.12 29.47
C GLN A 377 16.72 -3.06 30.41
N ILE A 378 17.10 -1.89 29.88
CA ILE A 378 17.70 -0.81 30.67
C ILE A 378 16.71 -0.32 31.71
N THR A 379 15.48 -0.01 31.30
CA THR A 379 14.40 0.45 32.18
C THR A 379 14.10 -0.56 33.28
N PHE A 380 14.03 -1.86 32.94
CA PHE A 380 13.80 -2.91 33.91
C PHE A 380 14.92 -2.96 34.96
N ARG A 381 16.19 -2.96 34.55
CA ARG A 381 17.34 -3.00 35.47
C ARG A 381 17.44 -1.78 36.38
N LEU A 382 16.96 -0.61 35.92
CA LEU A 382 16.90 0.60 36.73
C LEU A 382 15.77 0.55 37.77
N ARG A 383 14.61 -0.03 37.41
CA ARG A 383 13.42 -0.09 38.28
C ARG A 383 13.47 -1.27 39.26
N TYR A 384 14.11 -2.37 38.86
CA TYR A 384 14.13 -3.62 39.62
C TYR A 384 15.57 -4.15 39.71
N THR A 385 16.07 -4.30 40.93
CA THR A 385 17.41 -4.85 41.22
C THR A 385 17.44 -6.39 41.23
N MET A 386 16.29 -7.04 41.06
CA MET A 386 16.13 -8.49 41.12
C MET A 386 16.14 -9.15 39.74
N ILE A 387 16.25 -10.48 39.75
CA ILE A 387 16.06 -11.35 38.58
C ILE A 387 14.69 -11.07 37.93
N ALA A 388 14.62 -11.18 36.60
CA ALA A 388 13.39 -10.95 35.85
C ALA A 388 12.24 -11.85 36.34
N ALA A 389 11.28 -11.25 37.04
CA ALA A 389 10.07 -11.90 37.51
C ALA A 389 8.92 -11.61 36.53
N ARG A 390 8.12 -12.64 36.22
CA ARG A 390 7.04 -12.57 35.21
C ARG A 390 6.11 -11.37 35.42
N ALA A 391 5.60 -11.16 36.63
CA ALA A 391 4.67 -10.07 36.93
C ALA A 391 5.30 -8.69 36.65
N LEU A 392 6.55 -8.47 37.06
CA LEU A 392 7.26 -7.20 36.85
C LEU A 392 7.55 -6.95 35.37
N VAL A 393 7.87 -8.01 34.61
CA VAL A 393 8.08 -7.92 33.16
C VAL A 393 6.77 -7.62 32.45
N LEU A 394 5.67 -8.27 32.84
CA LEU A 394 4.34 -7.99 32.27
C LEU A 394 3.83 -6.60 32.63
N ASP A 395 4.07 -6.12 33.85
CA ASP A 395 3.83 -4.71 34.21
C ASP A 395 4.52 -3.78 33.21
N LEU A 396 5.83 -3.97 33.00
CA LEU A 396 6.62 -3.10 32.15
C LEU A 396 6.28 -3.18 30.65
N VAL A 397 6.05 -4.39 30.11
CA VAL A 397 5.85 -4.59 28.66
C VAL A 397 4.39 -4.59 28.23
N ALA A 398 3.44 -4.79 29.15
CA ALA A 398 2.02 -4.77 28.83
C ALA A 398 1.30 -3.56 29.42
N LEU A 399 1.53 -3.24 30.70
CA LEU A 399 0.65 -2.34 31.47
C LEU A 399 1.21 -0.93 31.67
N ASP A 400 2.53 -0.72 31.61
CA ASP A 400 3.19 0.56 31.89
C ASP A 400 2.89 1.61 30.79
N THR A 401 2.05 2.60 31.11
CA THR A 401 1.66 3.67 30.19
C THR A 401 2.78 4.68 29.89
N ASN A 402 3.93 4.61 30.56
CA ASN A 402 5.10 5.44 30.29
C ASN A 402 6.13 4.76 29.40
N ASN A 403 6.01 3.45 29.18
CA ASN A 403 6.89 2.72 28.28
C ASN A 403 6.41 2.81 26.82
N PRO A 404 7.14 3.46 25.89
CA PRO A 404 6.72 3.64 24.49
C PRO A 404 6.58 2.34 23.68
N ARG A 405 6.94 1.19 24.27
CA ARG A 405 6.86 -0.15 23.69
C ARG A 405 5.75 -1.00 24.31
N SER A 406 5.17 -0.56 25.43
CA SER A 406 4.13 -1.34 26.11
C SER A 406 2.82 -1.36 25.31
N ILE A 407 2.00 -2.38 25.57
CA ILE A 407 0.67 -2.52 24.99
C ILE A 407 -0.21 -1.34 25.42
N ALA A 408 -0.22 -1.00 26.71
CA ALA A 408 -0.97 0.13 27.27
C ALA A 408 -0.62 1.46 26.58
N PHE A 409 0.66 1.79 26.44
CA PHE A 409 1.07 3.00 25.73
C PHE A 409 0.58 3.02 24.29
N GLN A 410 0.70 1.89 23.56
CA GLN A 410 0.24 1.85 22.17
C GLN A 410 -1.27 2.09 22.08
N VAL A 411 -2.05 1.46 22.96
CA VAL A 411 -3.51 1.56 22.97
C VAL A 411 -3.98 2.98 23.30
N GLU A 412 -3.35 3.65 24.28
CA GLU A 412 -3.67 5.05 24.58
C GLU A 412 -3.41 5.98 23.38
N ARG A 413 -2.28 5.80 22.68
CA ARG A 413 -1.99 6.60 21.48
C ARG A 413 -2.94 6.29 20.33
N ILE A 414 -3.37 5.03 20.17
CA ILE A 414 -4.40 4.65 19.19
C ILE A 414 -5.71 5.35 19.51
N GLU A 415 -6.15 5.32 20.77
CA GLU A 415 -7.38 5.98 21.24
C GLU A 415 -7.34 7.49 20.96
N GLU A 416 -6.24 8.16 21.33
CA GLU A 416 -6.03 9.59 21.06
C GLU A 416 -6.07 9.94 19.57
N HIS A 417 -5.46 9.10 18.73
CA HIS A 417 -5.46 9.33 17.28
C HIS A 417 -6.84 9.13 16.67
N LEU A 418 -7.55 8.06 17.07
CA LEU A 418 -8.91 7.81 16.64
C LEU A 418 -9.86 8.93 17.07
N GLY A 419 -9.70 9.47 18.29
CA GLY A 419 -10.46 10.61 18.81
C GLY A 419 -10.29 11.90 17.98
N ARG A 420 -9.19 12.02 17.22
CA ARG A 420 -8.89 13.19 16.38
C ARG A 420 -9.18 12.98 14.89
N LEU A 421 -9.60 11.78 14.49
CA LEU A 421 -10.03 11.53 13.12
C LEU A 421 -11.41 12.15 12.87
N PRO A 422 -11.74 12.53 11.63
CA PRO A 422 -13.03 13.12 11.32
C PRO A 422 -14.18 12.15 11.60
N ASP A 423 -15.25 12.67 12.22
CA ASP A 423 -16.50 11.94 12.38
C ASP A 423 -17.22 11.89 11.02
N ILE A 424 -17.28 10.69 10.43
CA ILE A 424 -17.94 10.45 9.14
C ILE A 424 -19.45 10.47 9.28
N ASP A 425 -20.00 10.03 10.42
CA ASP A 425 -21.45 9.87 10.59
C ASP A 425 -22.11 11.14 11.12
N GLY A 426 -21.32 12.08 11.67
CA GLY A 426 -21.79 13.35 12.22
C GLY A 426 -22.69 13.21 13.46
N ARG A 427 -22.73 12.03 14.08
CA ARG A 427 -23.61 11.71 15.20
C ARG A 427 -22.98 12.01 16.56
N GLY A 428 -21.68 12.32 16.61
CA GLY A 428 -20.95 12.56 17.87
C GLY A 428 -20.80 11.32 18.76
N LEU A 429 -21.14 10.13 18.24
CA LEU A 429 -20.98 8.85 18.93
C LEU A 429 -19.61 8.25 18.63
N LEU A 430 -19.06 7.50 19.59
CA LEU A 430 -17.83 6.72 19.35
C LEU A 430 -18.04 5.74 18.19
N SER A 431 -17.12 5.75 17.22
CA SER A 431 -17.04 4.74 16.17
C SER A 431 -16.77 3.34 16.75
N PRO A 432 -17.06 2.26 16.00
CA PRO A 432 -16.73 0.89 16.43
C PRO A 432 -15.27 0.73 16.86
N ALA A 433 -14.32 1.23 16.06
CA ALA A 433 -12.89 1.21 16.40
C ALA A 433 -12.58 1.95 17.71
N GLN A 434 -13.18 3.13 17.93
CA GLN A 434 -13.00 3.87 19.19
C GLN A 434 -13.57 3.10 20.39
N ARG A 435 -14.75 2.48 20.26
CA ARG A 435 -15.34 1.68 21.35
C ARG A 435 -14.46 0.49 21.74
N ILE A 436 -13.83 -0.17 20.77
CA ILE A 436 -12.90 -1.27 21.05
C ILE A 436 -11.65 -0.72 21.75
N ALA A 437 -11.06 0.36 21.24
CA ALA A 437 -9.87 0.98 21.82
C ALA A 437 -10.10 1.45 23.28
N VAL A 438 -11.23 2.11 23.58
CA VAL A 438 -11.58 2.56 24.94
C VAL A 438 -11.74 1.38 25.90
N ARG A 439 -12.40 0.29 25.47
CA ARG A 439 -12.53 -0.92 26.31
C ARG A 439 -11.17 -1.55 26.59
N LEU A 440 -10.37 -1.75 25.55
CA LEU A 440 -9.01 -2.30 25.68
C LEU A 440 -8.11 -1.44 26.59
N SER A 441 -8.20 -0.11 26.47
CA SER A 441 -7.52 0.87 27.33
C SER A 441 -7.93 0.71 28.80
N THR A 442 -9.22 0.52 29.05
CA THR A 442 -9.77 0.28 30.40
C THR A 442 -9.29 -1.04 30.98
N ASP A 443 -9.37 -2.12 30.19
CA ASP A 443 -8.91 -3.45 30.61
C ASP A 443 -7.43 -3.41 31.00
N LEU A 444 -6.58 -2.77 30.20
CA LEU A 444 -5.14 -2.61 30.49
C LEU A 444 -4.87 -1.78 31.75
N ARG A 445 -5.62 -0.69 31.98
CA ARG A 445 -5.43 0.18 33.15
C ARG A 445 -5.86 -0.46 34.47
N THR A 446 -6.79 -1.42 34.41
CA THR A 446 -7.34 -2.10 35.59
C THR A 446 -6.75 -3.50 35.79
N ALA A 447 -5.90 -3.97 34.88
CA ALA A 447 -5.29 -5.27 34.95
C ALA A 447 -4.28 -5.38 36.11
N ASP A 448 -4.27 -6.54 36.75
CA ASP A 448 -3.26 -6.92 37.73
C ASP A 448 -2.15 -7.72 37.03
N PRO A 449 -0.88 -7.26 37.06
CA PRO A 449 0.22 -7.94 36.39
C PRO A 449 0.45 -9.38 36.87
N GLU A 450 0.09 -9.72 38.10
CA GLU A 450 0.21 -11.09 38.63
C GLU A 450 -0.82 -12.04 38.01
N ARG A 451 -2.01 -11.51 37.71
CA ARG A 451 -3.16 -12.27 37.20
C ARG A 451 -3.24 -12.31 35.68
N LEU A 452 -2.45 -11.47 34.99
CA LEU A 452 -2.48 -11.37 33.54
C LEU A 452 -2.13 -12.73 32.90
N SER A 453 -3.09 -13.31 32.18
CA SER A 453 -2.98 -14.64 31.58
C SER A 453 -2.61 -14.58 30.09
N ILE A 454 -2.26 -15.74 29.53
CA ILE A 454 -2.01 -15.90 28.08
C ILE A 454 -3.30 -15.72 27.27
N ALA A 455 -4.46 -15.99 27.87
CA ALA A 455 -5.76 -15.76 27.27
C ALA A 455 -6.07 -14.25 27.18
N ASP A 456 -5.75 -13.48 28.22
CA ASP A 456 -5.92 -12.02 28.21
C ASP A 456 -5.06 -11.37 27.14
N LEU A 457 -3.77 -11.75 27.06
CA LEU A 457 -2.88 -11.26 26.00
C LEU A 457 -3.37 -11.64 24.60
N ARG A 458 -4.07 -12.76 24.44
CA ARG A 458 -4.69 -13.15 23.17
C ARG A 458 -5.90 -12.27 22.85
N ALA A 459 -6.77 -12.06 23.84
CA ALA A 459 -7.94 -11.20 23.69
C ALA A 459 -7.52 -9.77 23.32
N MET A 460 -6.43 -9.27 23.90
CA MET A 460 -5.83 -7.98 23.53
C MET A 460 -5.34 -7.97 22.08
N GLU A 461 -4.64 -9.03 21.63
CA GLU A 461 -4.23 -9.20 20.23
C GLU A 461 -5.44 -9.19 19.28
N ASP A 462 -6.47 -9.97 19.59
CA ASP A 462 -7.69 -10.09 18.79
C ASP A 462 -8.45 -8.75 18.72
N ALA A 463 -8.53 -8.02 19.83
CA ALA A 463 -9.13 -6.68 19.87
C ALA A 463 -8.35 -5.67 18.99
N LEU A 464 -7.01 -5.71 19.01
CA LEU A 464 -6.17 -4.85 18.15
C LEU A 464 -6.33 -5.18 16.66
N MET A 465 -6.47 -6.47 16.32
CA MET A 465 -6.79 -6.88 14.95
C MET A 465 -8.18 -6.37 14.55
N HIS A 466 -9.18 -6.46 15.43
CA HIS A 466 -10.52 -5.94 15.15
C HIS A 466 -10.54 -4.41 15.00
N VAL A 467 -9.77 -3.66 15.80
CA VAL A 467 -9.59 -2.21 15.59
C VAL A 467 -9.06 -1.92 14.18
N SER A 468 -8.10 -2.70 13.69
CA SER A 468 -7.57 -2.55 12.33
C SER A 468 -8.65 -2.76 11.27
N ASP A 469 -9.47 -3.80 11.43
CA ASP A 469 -10.53 -4.14 10.47
C ASP A 469 -11.62 -3.06 10.42
N GLU A 470 -12.02 -2.53 11.59
CA GLU A 470 -13.00 -1.44 11.68
C GLU A 470 -12.47 -0.13 11.08
N ILE A 471 -11.18 0.17 11.24
CA ILE A 471 -10.55 1.33 10.58
C ILE A 471 -10.60 1.14 9.06
N ALA A 472 -10.23 -0.03 8.57
CA ALA A 472 -10.22 -0.32 7.13
C ALA A 472 -11.63 -0.22 6.52
N LEU A 473 -12.61 -0.82 7.19
CA LEU A 473 -14.01 -0.76 6.79
C LEU A 473 -14.50 0.69 6.75
N ARG A 474 -14.24 1.48 7.79
CA ARG A 474 -14.77 2.84 7.93
C ARG A 474 -14.12 3.86 7.01
N TYR A 475 -12.80 3.80 6.83
CA TYR A 475 -12.04 4.87 6.17
C TYR A 475 -11.54 4.51 4.76
N PHE A 476 -11.33 3.22 4.46
CA PHE A 476 -10.69 2.79 3.21
C PHE A 476 -11.67 2.23 2.18
N THR A 477 -12.85 1.76 2.61
CA THR A 477 -13.86 1.30 1.66
C THR A 477 -14.65 2.45 1.04
N HIS A 478 -14.81 2.40 -0.27
CA HIS A 478 -15.73 3.26 -1.00
C HIS A 478 -17.16 2.72 -0.82
N ARG A 479 -17.78 2.96 0.34
CA ARG A 479 -19.24 3.04 0.34
C ARG A 479 -19.59 4.35 -0.36
N ASP A 480 -20.35 4.26 -1.45
CA ASP A 480 -20.92 5.43 -2.12
C ASP A 480 -21.50 6.35 -1.05
N ARG A 481 -20.88 7.51 -0.89
CA ARG A 481 -21.47 8.56 -0.05
C ARG A 481 -22.79 8.91 -0.72
N PRO A 482 -23.93 8.96 -0.01
CA PRO A 482 -25.08 9.66 -0.55
C PRO A 482 -24.59 11.06 -0.92
N GLN A 483 -24.71 11.39 -2.20
CA GLN A 483 -24.37 12.71 -2.71
C GLN A 483 -25.13 13.72 -1.86
N PHE A 484 -24.40 14.59 -1.16
CA PHE A 484 -24.98 15.82 -0.64
C PHE A 484 -25.49 16.58 -1.85
N VAL A 485 -26.82 16.56 -2.02
CA VAL A 485 -27.52 17.46 -2.94
C VAL A 485 -27.21 18.86 -2.42
N TRP A 486 -26.52 19.66 -3.23
CA TRP A 486 -26.47 21.09 -3.02
C TRP A 486 -27.88 21.61 -3.25
N GLU A 487 -28.65 21.78 -2.16
CA GLU A 487 -29.84 22.62 -2.21
C GLU A 487 -29.35 24.05 -2.43
N SER A 488 -29.68 24.57 -3.61
CA SER A 488 -29.54 25.96 -3.96
C SER A 488 -30.43 26.76 -3.01
N PHE A 489 -29.80 27.63 -2.21
CA PHE A 489 -30.54 28.72 -1.60
C PHE A 489 -30.81 29.77 -2.68
N ALA A 490 -32.05 30.23 -2.67
CA ALA A 490 -32.76 31.10 -3.62
C ALA A 490 -31.99 32.32 -4.12
#